data_AF-A0A8T4X589-F1
#
_entry.id   AF-A0A8T4X589-F1
#
_cell.length_a   1.000
_cell.length_b   1.000
_cell.length_c   1.000
_cell.angle_alpha   90.00
_cell.angle_beta   90.00
_cell.angle_gamma   90.00
#
_symmetry.space_group_name_H-M   'P 1'
#
loop_
_entity.id
_entity.type
_entity.pdbx_description
1 polymer ?
#
loop_
_entity_poly.entity_id
_entity_poly.type
_entity_poly.pdbx_seq_one_letter_code
_entity_poly.pdbx_strand_id
1 'polypeptide(L)'
;MKILIAVLLIPLLIIPAFAQTNSQTLQTDKGTLDVKLSYDDISTGDQTRLLIEFINPVTKKIQEHIDYRLAVSKDGEPVFGPIPLTHTSEGVVKGLKVEFPEEGIYLVEFEIEGILFQPIPAEKVSFDVTVGEAYALPPPVNDKNGGGCLIATAAFGSELSPQVQQLREFRDNTVLATQSGTAFMTTFNQFYYSFSPIIADYEREQPIFKEAVKIVLTPMLTSLSILNHANIDSEQEMIGYGVGIILLNIGMYIGIPVFGILKIYQFNKR
;
A
#
# COMPACT_ATOMS: atom_id res chain seq x y z
N MET A 1 1.62 -43.19 -28.02
CA MET A 1 1.49 -42.51 -26.71
C MET A 1 2.04 -41.07 -26.67
N LYS A 2 2.35 -40.42 -27.81
CA LYS A 2 2.81 -39.02 -27.84
C LYS A 2 1.79 -38.03 -28.44
N ILE A 3 0.81 -38.51 -29.21
CA ILE A 3 -0.22 -37.67 -29.83
C ILE A 3 -1.44 -37.45 -28.90
N LEU A 4 -1.64 -38.32 -27.91
CA LEU A 4 -2.77 -38.22 -26.97
C LEU A 4 -2.58 -37.12 -25.89
N ILE A 5 -1.35 -36.67 -25.63
CA ILE A 5 -1.06 -35.65 -24.61
C ILE A 5 -1.30 -34.24 -25.16
N ALA A 6 -1.17 -34.04 -26.47
CA ALA A 6 -1.36 -32.72 -27.10
C ALA A 6 -2.84 -32.29 -27.13
N VAL A 7 -3.78 -33.23 -27.16
CA VAL A 7 -5.23 -32.93 -27.21
C VAL A 7 -5.82 -32.64 -25.81
N LEU A 8 -5.16 -33.11 -24.74
CA LEU A 8 -5.60 -32.90 -23.36
C LEU A 8 -5.22 -31.51 -22.79
N LEU A 9 -4.38 -30.76 -23.50
CA LEU A 9 -3.96 -29.39 -23.15
C LEU A 9 -4.77 -28.28 -23.84
N ILE A 10 -5.63 -28.63 -24.80
CA ILE A 10 -6.45 -27.65 -25.55
C ILE A 10 -7.49 -26.91 -24.67
N PRO A 11 -8.11 -27.50 -23.62
CA PRO A 11 -9.05 -26.74 -22.80
C PRO A 11 -8.36 -25.87 -21.74
N LEU A 12 -7.02 -25.88 -21.62
CA LEU A 12 -6.28 -25.04 -20.67
C LEU A 12 -5.94 -23.65 -21.23
N LEU A 13 -6.32 -23.36 -22.48
CA LEU A 13 -6.02 -22.09 -23.18
C LEU A 13 -7.21 -21.12 -23.23
N ILE A 14 -8.30 -21.41 -22.50
CA ILE A 14 -9.44 -20.50 -22.39
C ILE A 14 -9.49 -19.99 -20.96
N ILE A 15 -8.56 -19.08 -20.64
CA ILE A 15 -8.72 -18.24 -19.47
C ILE A 15 -9.90 -17.31 -19.79
N PRO A 16 -10.99 -17.31 -19.02
CA PRO A 16 -12.00 -16.28 -19.19
C PRO A 16 -11.32 -14.91 -19.00
N ALA A 17 -11.37 -14.08 -20.03
CA ALA A 17 -11.03 -12.66 -19.93
C ALA A 17 -12.08 -12.01 -19.03
N PHE A 18 -11.88 -12.10 -17.72
CA PHE A 18 -12.57 -11.22 -16.79
C PHE A 18 -11.97 -9.84 -17.01
N ALA A 19 -12.82 -8.86 -17.37
CA ALA A 19 -12.43 -7.45 -17.30
C ALA A 19 -11.96 -7.19 -15.87
N GLN A 20 -10.67 -6.87 -15.71
CA GLN A 20 -10.07 -6.65 -14.40
C GLN A 20 -10.40 -5.21 -14.00
N THR A 21 -11.49 -5.02 -13.25
CA THR A 21 -11.77 -3.70 -12.68
C THR A 21 -10.76 -3.42 -11.57
N ASN A 22 -9.85 -2.48 -11.80
CA ASN A 22 -8.89 -1.99 -10.83
C ASN A 22 -9.64 -1.13 -9.80
N SER A 23 -9.32 -1.29 -8.51
CA SER A 23 -9.97 -0.54 -7.43
C SER A 23 -8.97 -0.25 -6.32
N GLN A 24 -8.95 1.00 -5.85
CA GLN A 24 -8.13 1.49 -4.75
C GLN A 24 -9.03 2.23 -3.76
N THR A 25 -8.77 2.10 -2.46
CA THR A 25 -9.45 2.87 -1.42
C THR A 25 -8.41 3.51 -0.52
N LEU A 26 -8.44 4.83 -0.42
CA LEU A 26 -7.51 5.62 0.38
C LEU A 26 -8.29 6.58 1.27
N GLN A 27 -7.77 6.84 2.45
CA GLN A 27 -8.33 7.80 3.38
C GLN A 27 -7.87 9.23 3.04
N THR A 28 -8.72 10.22 3.24
CA THR A 28 -8.36 11.63 3.09
C THR A 28 -7.33 12.07 4.14
N ASP A 29 -6.58 13.13 3.83
CA ASP A 29 -5.50 13.67 4.68
C ASP A 29 -5.93 14.05 6.11
N LYS A 30 -7.18 14.46 6.33
CA LYS A 30 -7.73 14.71 7.68
C LYS A 30 -8.62 13.58 8.18
N GLY A 31 -8.76 12.51 7.41
CA GLY A 31 -9.41 11.28 7.84
C GLY A 31 -10.93 11.32 7.92
N THR A 32 -11.59 12.35 7.40
CA THR A 32 -13.05 12.46 7.46
C THR A 32 -13.75 11.48 6.53
N LEU A 33 -13.12 11.13 5.39
CA LEU A 33 -13.68 10.23 4.39
C LEU A 33 -12.65 9.20 3.90
N ASP A 34 -13.15 8.01 3.57
CA ASP A 34 -12.47 7.05 2.71
C ASP A 34 -12.96 7.30 1.27
N VAL A 35 -12.05 7.44 0.30
CA VAL A 35 -12.39 7.58 -1.12
C VAL A 35 -11.98 6.32 -1.85
N LYS A 36 -12.92 5.72 -2.57
CA LYS A 36 -12.67 4.56 -3.41
C LYS A 36 -12.74 4.95 -4.87
N LEU A 37 -11.63 4.73 -5.58
CA LEU A 37 -11.51 4.93 -7.02
C LEU A 37 -11.47 3.57 -7.70
N SER A 38 -12.35 3.35 -8.67
CA SER A 38 -12.36 2.13 -9.50
C SER A 38 -12.40 2.47 -10.98
N TYR A 39 -11.71 1.68 -11.80
CA TYR A 39 -11.63 1.87 -13.25
C TYR A 39 -11.34 0.54 -13.94
N ASP A 40 -11.82 0.42 -15.18
CA ASP A 40 -11.46 -0.70 -16.05
C ASP A 40 -10.07 -0.50 -16.65
N ASP A 41 -9.53 -1.51 -17.31
CA ASP A 41 -8.23 -1.43 -17.97
C ASP A 41 -8.12 -0.21 -18.91
N ILE A 42 -7.05 0.56 -18.75
CA ILE A 42 -6.86 1.84 -19.44
C ILE A 42 -6.08 1.60 -20.73
N SER A 43 -6.70 1.94 -21.86
CA SER A 43 -6.04 2.02 -23.16
C SER A 43 -5.69 3.47 -23.48
N THR A 44 -4.45 3.72 -23.92
CA THR A 44 -3.99 5.08 -24.25
C THR A 44 -4.81 5.69 -25.37
N GLY A 45 -5.24 6.94 -25.20
CA GLY A 45 -6.08 7.67 -26.17
C GLY A 45 -7.56 7.34 -26.12
N ASP A 46 -7.98 6.35 -25.31
CA ASP A 46 -9.40 6.05 -25.08
C ASP A 46 -9.93 6.73 -23.82
N GLN A 47 -11.22 7.03 -23.82
CA GLN A 47 -11.92 7.53 -22.64
C GLN A 47 -12.20 6.40 -21.64
N THR A 48 -11.50 6.44 -20.51
CA THR A 48 -11.72 5.52 -19.39
C THR A 48 -12.80 6.07 -18.47
N ARG A 49 -13.67 5.19 -17.98
CA ARG A 49 -14.69 5.54 -16.99
C ARG A 49 -14.16 5.32 -15.58
N LEU A 50 -14.09 6.40 -14.82
CA LEU A 50 -13.79 6.35 -13.39
C LEU A 50 -15.10 6.24 -12.61
N LEU A 51 -15.10 5.35 -11.62
CA LEU A 51 -16.12 5.20 -10.59
C LEU A 51 -15.54 5.66 -9.26
N ILE A 52 -16.20 6.63 -8.63
CA ILE A 52 -15.76 7.19 -7.35
C ILE A 52 -16.84 6.94 -6.31
N GLU A 53 -16.48 6.41 -5.15
CA GLU A 53 -17.36 6.23 -4.00
C GLU A 53 -16.75 6.95 -2.79
N PHE A 54 -17.50 7.86 -2.17
CA PHE A 54 -17.12 8.50 -0.93
C PHE A 54 -17.72 7.71 0.23
N ILE A 55 -16.90 7.30 1.19
CA ILE A 55 -17.29 6.36 2.25
C ILE A 55 -16.96 7.01 3.60
N ASN A 56 -17.89 6.89 4.55
CA ASN A 56 -17.65 7.29 5.92
C ASN A 56 -16.79 6.21 6.62
N PRO A 57 -15.59 6.54 7.13
CA PRO A 57 -14.65 5.56 7.66
C PRO A 57 -15.16 4.87 8.93
N VAL A 58 -16.07 5.51 9.69
CA VAL A 58 -16.64 4.95 10.92
C VAL A 58 -17.82 4.03 10.62
N THR A 59 -18.76 4.49 9.80
CA THR A 59 -19.99 3.72 9.52
C THR A 59 -19.84 2.71 8.39
N LYS A 60 -18.75 2.83 7.60
CA LYS A 60 -18.49 2.05 6.37
C LYS A 60 -19.60 2.12 5.33
N LYS A 61 -20.42 3.19 5.37
CA LYS A 61 -21.47 3.47 4.40
C LYS A 61 -21.04 4.59 3.46
N ILE A 62 -21.65 4.61 2.27
CA ILE A 62 -21.48 5.70 1.33
C ILE A 62 -21.93 7.01 2.00
N GLN A 63 -21.06 8.01 1.95
CA GLN A 63 -21.36 9.34 2.44
C GLN A 63 -22.06 10.12 1.33
N GLU A 64 -23.35 10.37 1.53
CA GLU A 64 -24.16 11.17 0.62
C GLU A 64 -23.76 12.66 0.69
N HIS A 65 -24.09 13.37 -0.40
CA HIS A 65 -23.96 14.82 -0.53
C HIS A 65 -22.54 15.36 -0.31
N ILE A 66 -21.65 15.08 -1.25
CA ILE A 66 -20.25 15.50 -1.23
C ILE A 66 -19.99 16.59 -2.27
N ASP A 67 -19.31 17.66 -1.85
CA ASP A 67 -18.73 18.67 -2.75
C ASP A 67 -17.25 18.36 -2.97
N TYR A 68 -16.86 18.16 -4.23
CA TYR A 68 -15.49 17.79 -4.60
C TYR A 68 -15.00 18.47 -5.88
N ARG A 69 -13.68 18.54 -6.01
CA ARG A 69 -12.92 18.82 -7.22
C ARG A 69 -12.03 17.64 -7.53
N LEU A 70 -11.78 17.43 -8.80
CA LEU A 70 -10.89 16.39 -9.31
C LEU A 70 -9.94 17.01 -10.33
N ALA A 71 -8.66 16.71 -10.18
CA ALA A 71 -7.61 16.99 -11.14
C ALA A 71 -6.80 15.72 -11.42
N VAL A 72 -6.33 15.59 -12.66
CA VAL A 72 -5.43 14.53 -13.07
C VAL A 72 -4.19 15.19 -13.65
N SER A 73 -3.02 14.78 -13.19
CA SER A 73 -1.75 15.26 -13.71
C SER A 73 -0.79 14.11 -13.98
N LYS A 74 0.20 14.36 -14.85
CA LYS A 74 1.34 13.47 -15.11
C LYS A 74 2.59 14.29 -14.96
N ASP A 75 3.52 13.85 -14.11
CA ASP A 75 4.78 14.56 -13.83
C ASP A 75 4.61 16.04 -13.42
N GLY A 76 3.48 16.36 -12.78
CA GLY A 76 3.13 17.73 -12.38
C GLY A 76 2.40 18.56 -13.46
N GLU A 77 2.34 18.09 -14.70
CA GLU A 77 1.60 18.74 -15.78
C GLU A 77 0.12 18.31 -15.77
N PRO A 78 -0.85 19.25 -15.83
CA PRO A 78 -2.26 18.93 -15.78
C PRO A 78 -2.74 18.25 -17.08
N VAL A 79 -3.42 17.12 -16.93
CA VAL A 79 -3.97 16.31 -18.02
C VAL A 79 -5.49 16.44 -18.08
N PHE A 80 -6.15 16.50 -16.92
CA PHE A 80 -7.59 16.69 -16.82
C PHE A 80 -7.95 17.51 -15.57
N GLY A 81 -8.96 18.38 -15.68
CA GLY A 81 -9.36 19.24 -14.57
C GLY A 81 -8.34 20.36 -14.25
N PRO A 82 -8.41 20.98 -13.05
CA PRO A 82 -9.39 20.72 -12.00
C PRO A 82 -10.81 21.02 -12.49
N ILE A 83 -11.74 20.09 -12.27
CA ILE A 83 -13.15 20.35 -12.56
C ILE A 83 -13.68 21.44 -11.60
N PRO A 84 -14.71 22.21 -12.00
CA PRO A 84 -15.42 23.07 -11.07
C PRO A 84 -15.93 22.28 -9.87
N LEU A 85 -16.09 22.95 -8.72
CA LEU A 85 -16.65 22.34 -7.52
C LEU A 85 -18.00 21.67 -7.86
N THR A 86 -18.04 20.35 -7.73
CA THR A 86 -19.15 19.52 -8.19
C THR A 86 -19.78 18.81 -6.99
N HIS A 87 -21.10 18.76 -6.96
CA HIS A 87 -21.87 18.11 -5.91
C HIS A 87 -22.36 16.72 -6.37
N THR A 88 -22.19 15.69 -5.53
CA THR A 88 -22.87 14.40 -5.70
C THR A 88 -23.80 14.10 -4.53
N SER A 89 -25.10 13.98 -4.80
CA SER A 89 -26.10 13.67 -3.78
C SER A 89 -25.98 12.22 -3.30
N GLU A 90 -25.70 11.28 -4.20
CA GLU A 90 -25.62 9.85 -3.87
C GLU A 90 -24.31 9.45 -3.17
N GLY A 91 -23.30 10.33 -3.14
CA GLY A 91 -21.95 9.96 -2.66
C GLY A 91 -21.19 9.05 -3.62
N VAL A 92 -21.74 8.80 -4.80
CA VAL A 92 -21.14 7.99 -5.87
C VAL A 92 -21.12 8.81 -7.15
N VAL A 93 -19.99 8.79 -7.85
CA VAL A 93 -19.83 9.42 -9.15
C VAL A 93 -19.61 8.32 -10.18
N LYS A 94 -20.60 8.09 -11.03
CA LYS A 94 -20.54 7.08 -12.09
C LYS A 94 -20.29 7.76 -13.43
N GLY A 95 -19.30 7.28 -14.17
CA GLY A 95 -19.12 7.65 -15.58
C GLY A 95 -18.38 8.96 -15.80
N LEU A 96 -17.54 9.39 -14.85
CA LEU A 96 -16.55 10.41 -15.13
C LEU A 96 -15.58 9.86 -16.18
N LYS A 97 -15.52 10.49 -17.35
CA LYS A 97 -14.66 10.05 -18.44
C LYS A 97 -13.38 10.85 -18.47
N VAL A 98 -12.24 10.16 -18.39
CA VAL A 98 -10.91 10.75 -18.47
C VAL A 98 -10.15 10.05 -19.58
N GLU A 99 -9.49 10.84 -20.43
CA GLU A 99 -8.60 10.32 -21.47
C GLU A 99 -7.16 10.36 -20.95
N PHE A 100 -6.45 9.25 -21.12
CA PHE A 100 -5.04 9.13 -20.76
C PHE A 100 -4.23 9.05 -22.05
N PRO A 101 -3.59 10.14 -22.50
CA PRO A 101 -3.02 10.21 -23.85
C PRO A 101 -1.74 9.38 -24.02
N GLU A 102 -1.03 9.10 -22.93
CA GLU A 102 0.28 8.44 -22.96
C GLU A 102 0.34 7.32 -21.93
N GLU A 103 1.25 6.38 -22.13
CA GLU A 103 1.59 5.41 -21.08
C GLU A 103 2.37 6.11 -19.96
N GLY A 104 2.13 5.70 -18.71
CA GLY A 104 2.78 6.26 -17.54
C GLY A 104 1.91 6.22 -16.29
N ILE A 105 2.37 6.91 -15.25
CA ILE A 105 1.65 7.01 -13.98
C ILE A 105 1.06 8.41 -13.87
N TYR A 106 -0.24 8.44 -13.64
CA TYR A 106 -1.03 9.64 -13.49
C TYR A 106 -1.45 9.80 -12.04
N LEU A 107 -1.32 11.01 -11.52
CA LEU A 107 -1.80 11.38 -10.19
C LEU A 107 -3.23 11.92 -10.32
N VAL A 108 -4.18 11.21 -9.74
CA VAL A 108 -5.58 11.65 -9.64
C VAL A 108 -5.80 12.24 -8.26
N GLU A 109 -5.88 13.57 -8.16
CA GLU A 109 -6.11 14.30 -6.92
C GLU A 109 -7.59 14.66 -6.78
N PHE A 110 -8.15 14.36 -5.61
CA PHE A 110 -9.45 14.84 -5.16
C PHE A 110 -9.26 15.87 -4.06
N GLU A 111 -9.99 16.98 -4.17
CA GLU A 111 -10.14 17.99 -3.12
C GLU A 111 -11.61 18.03 -2.71
N ILE A 112 -11.90 17.76 -1.44
CA ILE A 112 -13.24 17.67 -0.89
C ILE A 112 -13.47 18.88 0.01
N GLU A 113 -14.49 19.68 -0.27
CA GLU A 113 -14.74 20.97 0.42
C GLU A 113 -16.00 20.97 1.30
N GLY A 114 -16.89 19.97 1.21
CA GLY A 114 -18.16 20.00 1.93
C GLY A 114 -18.92 18.67 1.98
N ILE A 115 -19.70 18.49 3.06
CA ILE A 115 -20.79 17.51 3.16
C ILE A 115 -22.10 18.25 3.50
N LEU A 116 -23.26 17.75 3.10
CA LEU A 116 -24.56 18.45 3.25
C LEU A 116 -24.73 19.24 4.57
N PHE A 117 -24.85 20.57 4.46
CA PHE A 117 -25.09 21.53 5.55
C PHE A 117 -24.06 21.57 6.69
N GLN A 118 -22.95 20.83 6.59
CA GLN A 118 -21.83 20.89 7.52
C GLN A 118 -20.54 21.16 6.73
N PRO A 119 -19.99 22.38 6.78
CA PRO A 119 -18.71 22.65 6.13
C PRO A 119 -17.63 21.77 6.79
N ILE A 120 -17.11 20.82 6.04
CA ILE A 120 -15.87 20.12 6.42
C ILE A 120 -14.69 20.99 6.00
N PRO A 121 -13.59 20.97 6.77
CA PRO A 121 -12.36 21.59 6.31
C PRO A 121 -11.96 20.97 4.96
N ALA A 122 -11.45 21.77 4.02
CA ALA A 122 -11.00 21.23 2.73
C ALA A 122 -9.97 20.09 2.94
N GLU A 123 -10.21 18.94 2.33
CA GLU A 123 -9.44 17.69 2.49
C GLU A 123 -8.99 17.16 1.15
N LYS A 124 -7.89 16.41 1.13
CA LYS A 124 -7.30 15.88 -0.10
C LYS A 124 -6.99 14.41 -0.04
N VAL A 125 -7.06 13.77 -1.19
CA VAL A 125 -6.57 12.40 -1.42
C VAL A 125 -6.05 12.27 -2.85
N SER A 126 -4.98 11.50 -3.04
CA SER A 126 -4.34 11.33 -4.34
C SER A 126 -4.16 9.85 -4.65
N PHE A 127 -4.44 9.45 -5.89
CA PHE A 127 -4.31 8.07 -6.36
C PHE A 127 -3.32 7.99 -7.52
N ASP A 128 -2.47 6.96 -7.49
CA ASP A 128 -1.61 6.62 -8.62
C ASP A 128 -2.37 5.68 -9.57
N VAL A 129 -2.57 6.14 -10.81
CA VAL A 129 -3.22 5.40 -11.89
C VAL A 129 -2.18 5.05 -12.94
N THR A 130 -1.93 3.76 -13.12
CA THR A 130 -0.94 3.26 -14.10
C THR A 130 -1.62 2.97 -15.44
N VAL A 131 -1.03 3.48 -16.53
CA VAL A 131 -1.53 3.35 -17.90
C VAL A 131 -0.47 2.68 -18.77
N GLY A 132 -0.83 1.55 -19.41
CA GLY A 132 0.05 0.75 -20.28
C GLY A 132 0.84 -0.35 -19.55
N GLU A 133 1.37 -1.32 -20.33
CA GLU A 133 2.15 -2.46 -19.81
C GLU A 133 3.61 -2.10 -19.49
N ALA A 134 4.15 -1.02 -20.09
CA ALA A 134 5.56 -0.63 -19.98
C ALA A 134 5.96 -0.03 -18.61
N TYR A 135 4.99 0.19 -17.71
CA TYR A 135 5.20 0.73 -16.36
C TYR A 135 4.88 -0.29 -15.25
N ALA A 136 5.04 -1.59 -15.53
CA ALA A 136 5.23 -2.59 -14.48
C ALA A 136 6.57 -2.41 -13.70
N LEU A 137 7.38 -1.42 -14.07
CA LEU A 137 8.43 -0.85 -13.24
C LEU A 137 7.85 0.32 -12.43
N PRO A 138 7.94 0.31 -11.09
CA PRO A 138 7.43 1.40 -10.27
C PRO A 138 8.17 2.71 -10.62
N PRO A 139 7.48 3.86 -10.55
CA PRO A 139 8.05 5.15 -10.93
C PRO A 139 9.22 5.52 -10.01
N PRO A 140 10.10 6.45 -10.41
CA PRO A 140 10.86 7.20 -9.42
C PRO A 140 9.86 7.85 -8.47
N VAL A 141 9.91 7.44 -7.20
CA VAL A 141 9.01 7.89 -6.14
C VAL A 141 9.16 9.41 -5.98
N ASN A 142 8.31 10.17 -6.64
CA ASN A 142 7.98 11.52 -6.22
C ASN A 142 7.00 11.36 -5.05
N ASP A 143 7.55 11.39 -3.85
CA ASP A 143 6.83 11.50 -2.58
C ASP A 143 5.60 12.40 -2.73
N LYS A 144 4.43 11.92 -2.28
CA LYS A 144 3.69 12.56 -1.17
C LYS A 144 2.59 11.72 -0.51
N ASN A 145 2.02 10.64 -1.06
CA ASN A 145 0.90 9.96 -0.40
C ASN A 145 0.78 8.44 -0.72
N GLY A 146 1.69 7.61 -0.20
CA GLY A 146 1.60 6.15 -0.38
C GLY A 146 2.38 5.36 0.66
N GLY A 147 1.78 5.11 1.82
CA GLY A 147 2.38 4.42 2.97
C GLY A 147 2.54 2.89 2.78
N GLY A 148 3.25 2.46 1.75
CA GLY A 148 3.53 1.06 1.41
C GLY A 148 4.77 0.46 2.08
N CYS A 149 4.79 -0.85 2.30
CA CYS A 149 5.96 -1.56 2.83
C CYS A 149 7.01 -1.82 1.73
N LEU A 150 7.60 -0.78 1.13
CA LEU A 150 8.47 -0.84 -0.06
C LEU A 150 9.55 -1.92 -0.02
N ILE A 151 10.33 -1.99 1.07
CA ILE A 151 11.40 -3.00 1.27
C ILE A 151 10.79 -4.41 1.32
N ALA A 152 9.72 -4.60 2.08
CA ALA A 152 9.09 -5.92 2.20
C ALA A 152 8.44 -6.34 0.86
N THR A 153 7.83 -5.41 0.13
CA THR A 153 7.30 -5.64 -1.21
C THR A 153 8.40 -6.03 -2.19
N ALA A 154 9.56 -5.36 -2.18
CA ALA A 154 10.70 -5.72 -3.02
C ALA A 154 11.27 -7.11 -2.66
N ALA A 155 11.39 -7.40 -1.36
CA ALA A 155 11.84 -8.68 -0.85
C ALA A 155 10.89 -9.84 -1.23
N PHE A 156 9.59 -9.70 -0.99
CA PHE A 156 8.60 -10.78 -1.18
C PHE A 156 7.91 -10.76 -2.54
N GLY A 157 8.19 -9.76 -3.38
CA GLY A 157 7.81 -9.68 -4.78
C GLY A 157 6.39 -9.19 -5.05
N SER A 158 5.55 -9.01 -4.01
CA SER A 158 4.21 -8.44 -4.17
C SER A 158 3.74 -7.79 -2.89
N GLU A 159 3.00 -6.69 -3.05
CA GLU A 159 2.22 -6.06 -1.99
C GLU A 159 1.13 -6.99 -1.43
N LEU A 160 0.66 -7.95 -2.24
CA LEU A 160 -0.34 -8.95 -1.87
C LEU A 160 0.30 -10.23 -1.29
N SER A 161 1.62 -10.25 -1.13
CA SER A 161 2.28 -11.41 -0.51
C SER A 161 1.82 -11.57 0.94
N PRO A 162 1.65 -12.81 1.44
CA PRO A 162 1.18 -13.05 2.81
C PRO A 162 2.04 -12.35 3.88
N GLN A 163 3.34 -12.23 3.65
CA GLN A 163 4.28 -11.58 4.56
C GLN A 163 4.06 -10.06 4.64
N VAL A 164 3.81 -9.41 3.50
CA VAL A 164 3.53 -7.97 3.45
C VAL A 164 2.15 -7.68 4.01
N GLN A 165 1.16 -8.54 3.70
CA GLN A 165 -0.19 -8.43 4.26
C GLN A 165 -0.19 -8.60 5.78
N GLN A 166 0.59 -9.54 6.33
CA GLN A 166 0.74 -9.68 7.78
C GLN A 166 1.23 -8.38 8.45
N LEU A 167 2.19 -7.68 7.84
CA LEU A 167 2.67 -6.39 8.35
C LEU A 167 1.59 -5.31 8.31
N ARG A 168 0.80 -5.27 7.24
CA ARG A 168 -0.30 -4.33 7.06
C ARG A 168 -1.42 -4.59 8.04
N GLU A 169 -1.87 -5.84 8.15
CA GLU A 169 -2.89 -6.25 9.10
C GLU A 169 -2.48 -5.94 10.54
N PHE A 170 -1.23 -6.24 10.93
CA PHE A 170 -0.74 -5.89 12.26
C PHE A 170 -0.70 -4.38 12.50
N ARG A 171 -0.20 -3.62 11.51
CA ARG A 171 -0.19 -2.14 11.58
C ARG A 171 -1.61 -1.60 11.76
N ASP A 172 -2.52 -2.00 10.89
CA ASP A 172 -3.85 -1.41 10.76
C ASP A 172 -4.77 -1.85 11.90
N ASN A 173 -4.72 -3.12 12.28
CA ASN A 173 -5.63 -3.67 13.29
C ASN A 173 -5.09 -3.57 14.73
N THR A 174 -3.77 -3.54 14.92
CA THR A 174 -3.15 -3.56 16.25
C THR A 174 -2.44 -2.25 16.59
N VAL A 175 -1.53 -1.80 15.73
CA VAL A 175 -0.67 -0.64 16.05
C VAL A 175 -1.48 0.66 16.01
N LEU A 176 -2.22 0.89 14.92
CA LEU A 176 -3.01 2.11 14.73
C LEU A 176 -4.27 2.16 15.60
N ALA A 177 -4.65 1.06 16.24
CA ALA A 177 -5.76 1.01 17.18
C ALA A 177 -5.46 1.76 18.51
N THR A 178 -4.21 2.19 18.73
CA THR A 178 -3.79 2.89 19.96
C THR A 178 -3.11 4.22 19.66
N GLN A 179 -3.16 5.16 20.61
CA GLN A 179 -2.50 6.47 20.48
C GLN A 179 -0.99 6.33 20.44
N SER A 180 -0.42 5.46 21.29
CA SER A 180 1.01 5.20 21.35
C SER A 180 1.54 4.54 20.07
N GLY A 181 0.80 3.58 19.51
CA GLY A 181 1.14 2.96 18.24
C GLY A 181 1.04 3.91 17.05
N THR A 182 0.02 4.78 17.01
CA THR A 182 -0.08 5.84 16.00
C THR A 182 1.10 6.82 16.06
N ALA A 183 1.48 7.26 17.27
CA ALA A 183 2.65 8.14 17.44
C ALA A 183 3.96 7.46 16.99
N PHE A 184 4.14 6.17 17.33
CA PHE A 184 5.26 5.37 16.84
C PHE A 184 5.27 5.29 15.31
N MET A 185 4.14 4.99 14.68
CA MET A 185 4.05 4.86 13.22
C MET A 185 4.34 6.16 12.50
N THR A 186 3.96 7.32 13.05
CA THR A 186 4.33 8.62 12.49
C THR A 186 5.85 8.79 12.41
N THR A 187 6.56 8.55 13.51
CA THR A 187 8.03 8.65 13.53
C THR A 187 8.69 7.56 12.69
N PHE A 188 8.20 6.33 12.79
CA PHE A 188 8.68 5.21 12.01
C PHE A 188 8.57 5.49 10.51
N ASN A 189 7.41 5.96 10.04
CA ASN A 189 7.18 6.26 8.63
C ASN A 189 8.16 7.33 8.13
N GLN A 190 8.33 8.43 8.89
CA GLN A 190 9.28 9.48 8.53
C GLN A 190 10.70 8.93 8.34
N PHE A 191 11.14 8.05 9.24
CA PHE A 191 12.45 7.43 9.13
C PHE A 191 12.50 6.39 8.00
N TYR A 192 11.53 5.49 7.93
CA TYR A 192 11.44 4.40 6.97
C TYR A 192 11.41 4.89 5.52
N TYR A 193 10.55 5.86 5.20
CA TYR A 193 10.44 6.39 3.85
C TYR A 193 11.65 7.25 3.43
N SER A 194 12.48 7.71 4.38
CA SER A 194 13.70 8.45 4.06
C SER A 194 14.78 7.61 3.35
N PHE A 195 14.71 6.27 3.46
CA PHE A 195 15.70 5.38 2.84
C PHE A 195 15.10 4.17 2.11
N SER A 196 13.86 3.78 2.41
CA SER A 196 13.26 2.58 1.83
C SER A 196 13.14 2.53 0.31
N PRO A 197 12.93 3.64 -0.43
CA PRO A 197 12.92 3.59 -1.90
C PRO A 197 14.27 3.12 -2.46
N ILE A 198 15.36 3.70 -1.96
CA ILE A 198 16.73 3.39 -2.39
C ILE A 198 17.06 1.91 -2.15
N ILE A 199 16.67 1.39 -0.99
CA ILE A 199 16.88 -0.02 -0.66
C ILE A 199 16.02 -0.93 -1.55
N ALA A 200 14.75 -0.62 -1.73
CA ALA A 200 13.83 -1.40 -2.56
C ALA A 200 14.27 -1.46 -4.03
N ASP A 201 14.79 -0.35 -4.58
CA ASP A 201 15.36 -0.32 -5.93
C ASP A 201 16.59 -1.23 -6.02
N TYR A 202 17.48 -1.16 -5.04
CA TYR A 202 18.67 -2.01 -4.98
C TYR A 202 18.34 -3.51 -4.85
N GLU A 203 17.27 -3.87 -4.13
CA GLU A 203 16.76 -5.25 -4.07
C GLU A 203 16.28 -5.79 -5.42
N ARG A 204 15.71 -4.93 -6.28
CA ARG A 204 15.26 -5.34 -7.62
C ARG A 204 16.42 -5.62 -8.56
N GLU A 205 17.52 -4.90 -8.41
CA GLU A 205 18.72 -5.06 -9.24
C GLU A 205 19.57 -6.27 -8.82
N GLN A 206 19.58 -6.61 -7.52
CA GLN A 206 20.51 -7.59 -6.96
C GLN A 206 19.76 -8.75 -6.27
N PRO A 207 19.58 -9.91 -6.95
CA PRO A 207 18.89 -11.07 -6.39
C PRO A 207 19.49 -11.59 -5.08
N ILE A 208 20.82 -11.51 -4.92
CA ILE A 208 21.51 -11.92 -3.69
C ILE A 208 21.15 -10.98 -2.53
N PHE A 209 21.09 -9.67 -2.80
CA PHE A 209 20.74 -8.68 -1.79
C PHE A 209 19.28 -8.86 -1.34
N LYS A 210 18.36 -9.09 -2.28
CA LYS A 210 16.97 -9.46 -2.00
C LYS A 210 16.85 -10.66 -1.05
N GLU A 211 17.58 -11.73 -1.31
CA GLU A 211 17.56 -12.91 -0.42
C GLU A 211 18.17 -12.61 0.96
N ALA A 212 19.20 -11.77 1.03
CA ALA A 212 19.73 -11.30 2.31
C ALA A 212 18.69 -10.47 3.09
N VAL A 213 17.95 -9.58 2.42
CA VAL A 213 16.86 -8.81 3.04
C VAL A 213 15.75 -9.74 3.54
N LYS A 214 15.35 -10.77 2.77
CA LYS A 214 14.39 -11.78 3.25
C LYS A 214 14.86 -12.48 4.53
N ILE A 215 16.12 -12.89 4.58
CA ILE A 215 16.70 -13.54 5.78
C ILE A 215 16.65 -12.57 6.95
N VAL A 216 16.95 -11.29 6.73
CA VAL A 216 16.86 -10.25 7.76
C VAL A 216 15.41 -10.04 8.20
N LEU A 217 14.43 -9.97 7.30
CA LEU A 217 13.02 -9.70 7.66
C LEU A 217 12.33 -10.89 8.33
N THR A 218 12.77 -12.12 8.08
CA THR A 218 12.09 -13.33 8.54
C THR A 218 11.96 -13.41 10.06
N PRO A 219 13.03 -13.22 10.88
CA PRO A 219 12.92 -13.20 12.34
C PRO A 219 11.89 -12.19 12.85
N MET A 220 11.88 -10.98 12.30
CA MET A 220 10.90 -9.94 12.66
C MET A 220 9.47 -10.38 12.35
N LEU A 221 9.19 -10.88 11.14
CA LEU A 221 7.87 -11.38 10.75
C LEU A 221 7.38 -12.52 11.65
N THR A 222 8.29 -13.43 12.05
CA THR A 222 7.95 -14.51 12.98
C THR A 222 7.62 -13.97 14.38
N SER A 223 8.37 -12.98 14.88
CA SER A 223 8.07 -12.36 16.18
C SER A 223 6.71 -11.63 16.19
N LEU A 224 6.35 -10.99 15.07
CA LEU A 224 5.06 -10.32 14.89
C LEU A 224 3.90 -11.32 14.79
N SER A 225 4.11 -12.48 14.17
CA SER A 225 3.09 -13.54 14.06
C SER A 225 2.69 -14.08 15.43
N ILE A 226 3.65 -14.23 16.34
CA ILE A 226 3.39 -14.64 17.73
C ILE A 226 2.50 -13.60 18.42
N LEU A 227 2.72 -12.32 18.15
CA LEU A 227 2.00 -11.24 18.79
C LEU A 227 0.60 -10.99 18.21
N ASN A 228 0.35 -11.39 16.97
CA ASN A 228 -1.01 -11.43 16.42
C ASN A 228 -1.96 -12.38 17.19
N HIS A 229 -1.41 -13.28 18.02
CA HIS A 229 -2.19 -14.16 18.90
C HIS A 229 -2.34 -13.60 20.32
N ALA A 230 -1.66 -12.51 20.65
CA ALA A 230 -1.83 -11.81 21.92
C ALA A 230 -2.93 -10.75 21.74
N ASN A 231 -3.98 -10.81 22.56
CA ASN A 231 -5.01 -9.77 22.57
C ASN A 231 -4.41 -8.49 23.14
N ILE A 232 -4.20 -7.47 22.31
CA ILE A 232 -3.75 -6.14 22.73
C ILE A 232 -4.98 -5.24 22.73
N ASP A 233 -5.60 -5.09 23.90
CA ASP A 233 -6.85 -4.34 24.04
C ASP A 233 -6.63 -2.98 24.74
N SER A 234 -5.38 -2.69 25.17
CA SER A 234 -5.04 -1.48 25.94
C SER A 234 -3.73 -0.83 25.51
N GLU A 235 -3.58 0.49 25.78
CA GLU A 235 -2.35 1.23 25.48
C GLU A 235 -1.12 0.70 26.23
N GLN A 236 -1.31 0.23 27.47
CA GLN A 236 -0.24 -0.28 28.31
C GLN A 236 0.29 -1.60 27.77
N GLU A 237 -0.59 -2.47 27.29
CA GLU A 237 -0.21 -3.71 26.60
C GLU A 237 0.49 -3.41 25.28
N MET A 238 -0.01 -2.46 24.48
CA MET A 238 0.65 -2.09 23.23
C MET A 238 2.09 -1.61 23.45
N ILE A 239 2.30 -0.76 24.47
CA ILE A 239 3.65 -0.31 24.83
C ILE A 239 4.49 -1.49 25.34
N GLY A 240 3.95 -2.32 26.23
CA GLY A 240 4.67 -3.46 26.80
C GLY A 240 5.10 -4.48 25.75
N TYR A 241 4.16 -4.92 24.91
CA TYR A 241 4.42 -5.86 23.82
C TYR A 241 5.28 -5.24 22.70
N GLY A 242 5.04 -3.97 22.36
CA GLY A 242 5.86 -3.25 21.38
C GLY A 242 7.33 -3.17 21.80
N VAL A 243 7.60 -2.78 23.06
CA VAL A 243 8.96 -2.81 23.63
C VAL A 243 9.51 -4.23 23.67
N GLY A 244 8.68 -5.21 24.04
CA GLY A 244 9.04 -6.63 24.02
C GLY A 244 9.53 -7.12 22.66
N ILE A 245 8.82 -6.81 21.58
CA ILE A 245 9.23 -7.14 20.20
C ILE A 245 10.55 -6.48 19.84
N ILE A 246 10.72 -5.20 20.16
CA ILE A 246 11.94 -4.47 19.84
C ILE A 246 13.13 -5.15 20.53
N LEU A 247 13.01 -5.46 21.83
CA LEU A 247 14.05 -6.15 22.58
C LEU A 247 14.32 -7.56 22.06
N LEU A 248 13.26 -8.31 21.71
CA LEU A 248 13.38 -9.65 21.13
C LEU A 248 14.13 -9.60 19.80
N ASN A 249 13.78 -8.66 18.91
CA ASN A 249 14.46 -8.47 17.63
C ASN A 249 15.91 -8.05 17.82
N ILE A 250 16.21 -7.10 18.71
CA ILE A 250 17.59 -6.75 19.07
C ILE A 250 18.37 -7.98 19.54
N GLY A 251 17.77 -8.81 20.39
CA GLY A 251 18.37 -10.06 20.87
C GLY A 251 18.67 -11.05 19.73
N MET A 252 17.77 -11.16 18.76
CA MET A 252 17.97 -12.03 17.59
C MET A 252 19.04 -11.49 16.63
N TYR A 253 19.00 -10.20 16.28
CA TYR A 253 19.92 -9.60 15.31
C TYR A 253 21.33 -9.34 15.85
N ILE A 254 21.47 -9.10 17.16
CA ILE A 254 22.76 -8.76 17.78
C ILE A 254 23.20 -9.86 18.74
N GLY A 255 22.31 -10.29 19.64
CA GLY A 255 22.63 -11.24 20.70
C GLY A 255 23.11 -12.61 20.18
N ILE A 256 22.34 -13.22 19.27
CA ILE A 256 22.69 -14.54 18.70
C ILE A 256 24.02 -14.51 17.94
N PRO A 257 24.25 -13.55 16.99
CA PRO A 257 25.55 -13.46 16.31
C PRO A 257 26.72 -13.22 17.25
N VAL A 258 26.60 -12.30 18.22
CA VAL A 258 27.67 -12.01 19.19
C VAL A 258 28.00 -13.23 20.03
N PHE A 259 26.99 -13.94 20.54
CA PHE A 259 27.20 -15.18 21.29
C PHE A 259 27.89 -16.26 20.45
N GLY A 260 27.48 -16.41 19.19
CA GLY A 260 28.12 -17.30 18.23
C GLY A 260 29.61 -16.99 18.03
N ILE A 261 29.95 -15.72 17.81
CA ILE A 261 31.34 -15.26 17.63
C ILE A 261 32.16 -15.54 18.90
N LEU A 262 31.63 -15.21 20.09
CA LEU A 262 32.31 -15.45 21.36
C LEU A 262 32.57 -16.94 21.59
N LYS A 263 31.60 -17.80 21.27
CA LYS A 263 31.74 -19.25 21.41
C LYS A 263 32.80 -19.81 20.45
N ILE A 264 32.81 -19.35 19.20
CA ILE A 264 33.84 -19.74 18.20
C ILE A 264 35.22 -19.29 18.65
N TYR A 265 35.35 -18.05 19.12
CA TYR A 265 36.62 -17.52 19.64
C TYR A 265 37.13 -18.33 20.85
N GLN A 266 36.24 -18.69 21.78
CA GLN A 266 36.59 -19.55 22.92
C GLN A 266 36.99 -20.97 22.49
N PHE A 267 36.36 -21.51 21.45
CA PHE A 267 36.70 -22.83 20.90
C PHE A 267 38.06 -22.83 20.21
N ASN A 268 38.40 -21.79 19.46
CA ASN A 268 39.70 -21.64 18.81
C ASN A 268 40.86 -21.30 19.77
N LYS A 269 40.54 -20.95 21.03
CA LYS A 269 41.52 -20.64 22.08
C LYS A 269 41.85 -21.85 22.98
N ARG A 270 41.07 -22.93 22.89
CA ARG A 270 41.36 -24.22 23.53
C ARG A 270 42.14 -25.12 22.58
#